data_AF-A0A7W5FTB0-F1
#
_entry.id   AF-A0A7W5FTB0-F1
#
_cell.length_a   1.000
_cell.length_b   1.000
_cell.length_c   1.000
_cell.angle_alpha   90.00
_cell.angle_beta   90.00
_cell.angle_gamma   90.00
#
_symmetry.space_group_name_H-M   'P 1'
#
loop_
_entity.id
_entity.type
_entity.pdbx_description
1 polymer ?
#
loop_
_entity_poly.entity_id
_entity_poly.type
_entity_poly.pdbx_seq_one_letter_code
_entity_poly.pdbx_strand_id
1 'polypeptide(L)' 'MVEMTFEMTEEIEDRLNEISQRHHVPIGEAIRLGLCLLSIADREFGKGNSLAVVHEDGDKIEPVYVLESVFC' A
#
# COMPACT_ATOMS: atom_id res chain seq x y z
N MET A 1 -1.58 -3.74 -23.40
CA MET A 1 -0.62 -3.67 -22.28
C MET A 1 -0.19 -2.22 -22.19
N VAL A 2 -0.34 -1.59 -21.02
CA VAL A 2 0.07 -0.19 -20.82
C VAL A 2 1.47 -0.22 -20.22
N GLU A 3 2.39 0.54 -20.81
CA GLU A 3 3.73 0.75 -20.28
C GLU A 3 3.77 2.10 -19.57
N MET A 4 4.38 2.13 -18.40
CA MET A 4 4.47 3.32 -17.55
C MET A 4 5.91 3.46 -17.07
N THR A 5 6.45 4.67 -17.21
CA THR A 5 7.77 5.05 -16.69
C THR A 5 7.57 6.24 -15.76
N PHE A 6 8.15 6.19 -14.58
CA PHE A 6 8.13 7.27 -13.62
C PHE A 6 9.43 7.26 -12.82
N GLU A 7 9.84 8.43 -12.38
CA GLU A 7 11.00 8.56 -11.50
C GLU A 7 10.59 8.21 -10.06
N MET A 8 11.44 7.47 -9.38
CA MET A 8 11.29 7.12 -7.97
C MET A 8 12.48 7.68 -7.21
N THR A 9 12.26 8.01 -5.94
CA THR A 9 13.37 8.27 -5.03
C THR A 9 14.11 6.97 -4.74
N GLU A 10 15.41 7.07 -4.42
CA GLU A 10 16.23 5.91 -4.02
C GLU A 10 15.58 5.14 -2.86
N GLU A 11 14.98 5.85 -1.90
CA GLU A 11 14.28 5.26 -0.76
C GLU A 11 13.10 4.35 -1.17
N ILE A 12 12.30 4.78 -2.16
CA ILE A 12 11.16 3.98 -2.66
C ILE A 12 11.68 2.77 -3.43
N GLU A 13 12.73 2.95 -4.24
CA GLU A 13 13.34 1.87 -5.00
C GLU A 13 13.92 0.79 -4.08
N ASP A 14 14.68 1.19 -3.06
CA ASP A 14 15.22 0.28 -2.05
C ASP A 14 14.10 -0.49 -1.34
N ARG A 15 13.03 0.20 -0.96
CA ARG A 15 11.89 -0.45 -0.30
C ARG A 15 11.18 -1.45 -1.21
N LEU A 16 11.00 -1.13 -2.49
CA LEU A 16 10.42 -2.04 -3.47
C LEU A 16 11.31 -3.26 -3.72
N ASN A 17 12.63 -3.06 -3.76
CA ASN A 17 13.61 -4.15 -3.85
C ASN A 17 13.52 -5.10 -2.64
N GLU A 18 13.43 -4.56 -1.42
CA GLU A 18 13.23 -5.37 -0.20
C GLU A 18 11.94 -6.18 -0.25
N ILE A 19 10.83 -5.57 -0.68
CA ILE A 19 9.53 -6.25 -0.81
C ILE A 19 9.61 -7.35 -1.87
N SER A 20 10.20 -7.05 -3.03
CA SER A 20 10.41 -7.99 -4.13
C SER A 20 11.18 -9.22 -3.66
N GLN A 21 12.28 -9.01 -2.93
CA GLN A 21 13.10 -10.10 -2.38
C GLN A 21 12.37 -10.91 -1.31
N ARG A 22 11.71 -10.24 -0.35
CA ARG A 22 10.99 -10.91 0.75
C ARG A 22 9.84 -11.78 0.24
N HIS A 23 9.10 -11.29 -0.75
CA HIS A 23 7.90 -11.95 -1.25
C HIS A 23 8.10 -12.70 -2.57
N HIS A 24 9.32 -12.70 -3.12
CA HIS A 24 9.68 -13.35 -4.38
C HIS A 24 8.78 -12.93 -5.56
N VAL A 25 8.45 -11.64 -5.63
CA VAL A 25 7.63 -11.05 -6.70
C VAL A 25 8.42 -10.03 -7.51
N PRO A 26 8.15 -9.85 -8.81
CA PRO A 26 8.75 -8.77 -9.58
C PRO A 26 8.37 -7.38 -9.02
N ILE A 27 9.26 -6.40 -9.14
CA ILE A 27 9.01 -5.01 -8.69
C ILE A 27 7.71 -4.44 -9.29
N GLY A 28 7.47 -4.69 -10.58
CA GLY A 28 6.25 -4.25 -11.25
C GLY A 28 4.97 -4.82 -10.62
N GLU A 29 5.02 -6.04 -10.10
CA GLU A 29 3.88 -6.65 -9.38
C GLU A 29 3.70 -6.02 -8.00
N ALA A 30 4.79 -5.71 -7.29
CA ALA A 30 4.73 -4.99 -6.02
C ALA A 30 4.12 -3.58 -6.20
N ILE A 31 4.52 -2.85 -7.26
CA ILE A 31 3.93 -1.56 -7.62
C ILE A 31 2.44 -1.71 -7.94
N ARG A 32 2.07 -2.73 -8.74
CA ARG A 32 0.67 -3.00 -9.08
C ARG A 32 -0.19 -3.21 -7.84
N LEU A 33 0.30 -3.98 -6.87
CA LEU A 33 -0.40 -4.22 -5.60
C LEU A 33 -0.52 -2.94 -4.77
N GLY A 34 0.53 -2.10 -4.73
CA GLY A 34 0.49 -0.79 -4.08
C GLY A 34 -0.57 0.14 -4.69
N LEU A 35 -0.67 0.19 -6.02
CA LEU A 35 -1.70 0.96 -6.72
C LEU A 35 -3.12 0.42 -6.45
N CYS A 36 -3.28 -0.90 -6.32
CA CYS A 36 -4.56 -1.48 -5.91
C CYS A 36 -4.96 -1.05 -4.48
N LEU A 37 -4.02 -1.06 -3.54
CA LEU A 37 -4.24 -0.57 -2.17
C LEU A 37 -4.62 0.92 -2.14
N LEU A 38 -3.94 1.74 -2.94
CA LEU A 38 -4.27 3.16 -3.12
C LEU A 38 -5.72 3.35 -3.57
N SER A 39 -6.18 2.57 -4.56
CA SER A 39 -7.57 2.65 -5.04
C SER A 39 -8.60 2.26 -3.98
N ILE A 40 -8.28 1.29 -3.11
CA ILE A 40 -9.16 0.92 -1.99
C ILE A 40 -9.23 2.07 -0.99
N ALA A 41 -8.09 2.64 -0.62
CA ALA A 41 -8.03 3.74 0.33
C ALA A 41 -8.83 4.95 -0.17
N ASP A 42 -8.63 5.38 -1.42
CA ASP A 42 -9.40 6.46 -2.05
C ASP A 42 -10.92 6.22 -1.97
N ARG A 43 -11.35 5.00 -2.33
CA ARG A 43 -12.77 4.64 -2.30
C ARG A 43 -13.37 4.70 -0.90
N GLU A 44 -12.63 4.30 0.13
CA GLU A 44 -13.12 4.35 1.51
C GLU A 44 -13.13 5.78 2.07
N PHE A 45 -12.10 6.58 1.76
CA PHE A 45 -12.09 8.00 2.13
C PHE A 45 -13.23 8.77 1.48
N GLY A 46 -13.58 8.47 0.22
CA GLY A 46 -14.74 9.07 -0.44
C GLY A 46 -16.09 8.77 0.23
N LYS A 47 -16.16 7.76 1.10
CA LYS A 47 -17.35 7.45 1.92
C LYS A 47 -17.30 8.09 3.32
N GLY A 48 -16.22 8.77 3.66
CA GLY A 48 -15.95 9.29 5.00
C GLY A 48 -15.37 8.27 5.98
N ASN A 49 -14.88 7.12 5.48
CA ASN A 49 -14.22 6.11 6.30
C ASN A 49 -12.70 6.37 6.37
N SER A 50 -12.05 5.88 7.42
CA SER A 50 -10.58 5.79 7.52
C SER A 50 -10.09 4.37 7.24
N LEU A 51 -8.88 4.23 6.72
CA LEU A 51 -8.23 2.92 6.54
C LEU A 51 -7.24 2.67 7.68
N ALA A 52 -7.21 1.45 8.23
CA ALA A 52 -6.27 1.08 9.27
C ALA A 52 -5.71 -0.33 9.04
N VAL A 53 -4.42 -0.52 9.36
CA VAL A 53 -3.86 -1.86 9.57
C VAL A 53 -4.21 -2.27 10.99
N VAL A 54 -4.93 -3.38 11.14
CA VAL A 54 -5.37 -3.89 12.43
C VAL A 54 -4.59 -5.15 12.82
N HIS A 55 -4.36 -5.32 14.11
CA HIS A 55 -3.91 -6.59 14.68
C HIS A 55 -5.13 -7.31 15.26
N GLU A 56 -5.33 -8.54 14.82
CA GLU A 56 -6.39 -9.41 15.34
C GLU A 56 -5.78 -10.36 16.37
N ASP A 57 -6.25 -10.27 17.62
CA ASP A 57 -5.91 -11.20 18.71
C ASP A 57 -7.19 -11.74 19.34
N GLY A 58 -7.59 -12.95 18.89
CA GLY A 58 -8.87 -13.55 19.28
C GLY A 58 -10.06 -12.67 18.87
N ASP A 59 -10.81 -12.20 19.87
CA ASP A 59 -11.99 -11.32 19.67
C ASP A 59 -11.64 -9.83 19.69
N LYS A 60 -10.36 -9.46 19.82
CA LYS A 60 -9.91 -8.07 19.85
C LYS A 60 -9.33 -7.65 18.50
N ILE A 61 -9.80 -6.51 18.01
CA ILE A 61 -9.28 -5.83 16.82
C ILE A 61 -8.74 -4.48 17.28
N GLU A 62 -7.42 -4.31 17.23
CA GLU A 62 -6.75 -3.06 17.62
C GLU A 62 -5.99 -2.46 16.43
N PRO A 63 -6.16 -1.16 16.12
CA PRO A 63 -5.42 -0.53 15.04
C PRO A 63 -3.94 -0.39 15.40
N VAL A 64 -3.07 -0.89 14.52
CA VAL A 64 -1.60 -0.77 14.63
C VAL A 64 -1.14 0.49 13.89
N TYR A 65 -1.77 0.79 12.75
CA TYR A 65 -1.52 1.99 11.98
C TYR A 65 -2.84 2.50 11.42
N VAL A 66 -3.05 3.82 11.49
CA VAL A 66 -4.20 4.49 10.87
C VAL A 66 -3.68 5.36 9.74
N LEU A 67 -4.23 5.16 8.55
CA LEU A 67 -4.02 6.02 7.41
C LEU A 67 -5.09 7.13 7.48
N GLU A 68 -4.66 8.35 7.79
CA GLU A 68 -5.59 9.49 7.95
C GLU A 68 -6.03 10.06 6.60
N SER A 69 -5.16 10.01 5.59
CA SER A 69 -5.42 10.45 4.22
C SER A 69 -4.37 9.88 3.27
N VAL A 70 -4.73 9.64 1.99
CA VAL A 70 -3.73 9.40 0.93
C VAL A 70 -3.46 10.63 0.07
N PHE A 71 -4.35 11.64 0.12
CA PHE A 71 -4.26 12.85 -0.68
C PHE A 71 -4.26 14.04 0.27
N CYS A 72 -3.08 14.64 0.45
CA CYS A 72 -2.91 15.90 1.18
C CYS A 72 -3.47 17.07 0.36
#